data_AF-A0AAN9YBI7-F1
#
_entry.id   AF-A0AAN9YBI7-F1
#
_cell.length_a   1.000
_cell.length_b   1.000
_cell.length_c   1.000
_cell.angle_alpha   90.00
_cell.angle_beta   90.00
_cell.angle_gamma   90.00
#
_symmetry.space_group_name_H-M   'P 1'
#
loop_
_entity.id
_entity.type
_entity.pdbx_description
1 polymer ?
#
loop_
_entity_poly.entity_id
_entity_poly.type
_entity_poly.pdbx_seq_one_letter_code
_entity_poly.pdbx_strand_id
1 'polypeptide(L)'
;MAKKKRPTPIEELVVPPQNHHICGTICVCQMTAILSSVALVYLSMAIYFPSMRTFYSGVIEQPFMCTTSKVVIVDKCTWGSCGEWCLSKTSGACAQIYVNLRENGTSLQFRNCSNTYNRTCYGIDENNVKRYHCKQEECKNLSGTYNCTAGTCIGISDVFDCVFHKTGEPLNCTGVRGKIHCMDIDGLNSCAKGICAKIHEPYNCDRRCSGIPTRNKNVILLSGDRVYVSQCADVAVEQADTMAAAANSLAQLQSVADGNETAPQPATAAAPPTVPWNASERTALMASCYTVEGRPDQVLATDCVNGTVVTGGLFPDVSNFTFLHAFTVAHEGNRTFQERQIAPLETDLLIANDSRLLINLEGCVNTLRDECRQFIKEYGKDGADHNARARFPCFYSAMDASLVVARFNMDGTYREFLPAIIVPASLLVVSCFTLILCQRTVEVGDDAKMRFKRRSRRATVAQAGGAAADDQLRETHAFISAAADDVDDSADHHSVNL
;
A
#
# COMPACT_ATOMS: atom_id res chain seq x y z
N MET A 1 40.80 -56.44 -62.01
CA MET A 1 41.32 -55.09 -62.31
C MET A 1 40.79 -54.11 -61.29
N ALA A 2 41.61 -53.72 -60.30
CA ALA A 2 41.20 -52.76 -59.26
C ALA A 2 41.26 -51.33 -59.82
N LYS A 3 40.12 -50.61 -59.81
CA LYS A 3 40.06 -49.18 -60.16
C LYS A 3 40.81 -48.38 -59.09
N LYS A 4 41.95 -47.81 -59.47
CA LYS A 4 42.72 -46.85 -58.66
C LYS A 4 41.85 -45.61 -58.40
N LYS A 5 41.33 -45.44 -57.17
CA LYS A 5 40.71 -44.18 -56.74
C LYS A 5 41.77 -43.08 -56.78
N ARG A 6 41.50 -42.01 -57.53
CA ARG A 6 42.33 -40.79 -57.48
C ARG A 6 42.12 -40.15 -56.10
N PRO A 7 43.19 -39.76 -55.39
CA PRO A 7 43.03 -39.02 -54.15
C PRO A 7 42.44 -37.64 -54.48
N THR A 8 41.32 -37.30 -53.84
CA THR A 8 40.82 -35.92 -53.78
C THR A 8 41.81 -35.11 -52.94
N PRO A 9 42.27 -33.94 -53.41
CA PRO A 9 43.10 -33.07 -52.59
C PRO A 9 42.30 -32.68 -51.34
N ILE A 10 42.91 -32.87 -50.16
CA ILE A 10 42.40 -32.29 -48.93
C ILE A 10 42.74 -30.82 -49.03
N GLU A 11 41.77 -30.01 -49.43
CA GLU A 11 41.87 -28.56 -49.38
C GLU A 11 41.80 -28.19 -47.90
N GLU A 12 42.97 -28.11 -47.27
CA GLU A 12 43.10 -27.60 -45.91
C GLU A 12 42.69 -26.13 -46.00
N LEU A 13 41.45 -25.84 -45.60
CA LEU A 13 40.89 -24.49 -45.56
C LEU A 13 41.65 -23.72 -44.47
N VAL A 14 42.86 -23.26 -44.80
CA VAL A 14 43.67 -22.39 -43.95
C VAL A 14 42.91 -21.08 -43.82
N VAL A 15 42.13 -20.95 -42.74
CA VAL A 15 41.43 -19.70 -42.42
C VAL A 15 42.50 -18.64 -42.18
N PRO A 16 42.61 -17.61 -43.03
CA PRO A 16 43.62 -16.57 -42.86
C PRO A 16 43.33 -15.81 -41.55
N PRO A 17 44.37 -15.31 -40.85
CA PRO A 17 44.18 -14.57 -39.61
C PRO A 17 43.25 -13.38 -39.85
N GLN A 18 42.07 -13.42 -39.23
CA GLN A 18 41.05 -12.39 -39.33
C GLN A 18 41.42 -11.18 -38.47
N ASN A 19 40.91 -10.00 -38.84
CA ASN A 19 41.07 -8.82 -37.99
C ASN A 19 40.18 -8.96 -36.74
N HIS A 20 40.82 -9.29 -35.61
CA HIS A 20 40.17 -9.58 -34.33
C HIS A 20 39.29 -8.43 -33.84
N HIS A 21 39.64 -7.17 -34.17
CA HIS A 21 38.86 -6.00 -33.77
C HIS A 21 37.53 -5.88 -34.53
N ILE A 22 37.52 -6.15 -35.83
CA ILE A 22 36.31 -6.09 -36.65
C ILE A 22 35.38 -7.25 -36.28
N CYS A 23 35.94 -8.46 -36.18
CA CYS A 23 35.18 -9.65 -35.79
C CYS A 23 34.63 -9.52 -34.36
N GLY A 24 35.44 -9.03 -33.41
CA GLY A 24 35.01 -8.76 -32.05
C GLY A 24 33.89 -7.72 -31.95
N THR A 25 33.98 -6.63 -32.70
CA THR A 25 32.94 -5.59 -32.72
C THR A 25 31.61 -6.12 -33.27
N ILE A 26 31.65 -6.87 -34.38
CA ILE A 26 30.45 -7.49 -34.96
C ILE A 26 29.84 -8.49 -33.97
N CYS A 27 30.67 -9.33 -33.34
CA CYS A 27 30.23 -10.32 -32.36
C CYS A 27 29.54 -9.66 -31.14
N VAL A 28 30.16 -8.63 -30.57
CA VAL A 28 29.58 -7.89 -29.44
C VAL A 28 28.25 -7.23 -29.84
N CYS A 29 28.19 -6.55 -30.99
CA CYS A 29 26.96 -5.91 -31.45
C CYS A 29 25.85 -6.95 -31.72
N GLN A 30 26.18 -8.11 -32.29
CA GLN A 30 25.22 -9.21 -32.48
C GLN A 30 24.70 -9.74 -31.14
N MET A 31 25.60 -9.99 -30.17
CA MET A 31 25.22 -10.45 -28.84
C MET A 31 24.33 -9.42 -28.13
N THR A 32 24.68 -8.14 -28.15
CA THR A 32 23.89 -7.06 -27.56
C THR A 32 22.52 -6.93 -28.22
N ALA A 33 22.42 -7.05 -29.55
CA ALA A 33 21.13 -7.01 -30.25
C ALA A 33 20.22 -8.18 -29.85
N ILE A 34 20.77 -9.40 -29.75
CA ILE A 34 20.01 -10.58 -29.33
C ILE A 34 19.55 -10.44 -27.88
N LEU A 35 20.45 -10.07 -26.97
CA LEU A 35 20.13 -9.90 -25.55
C LEU A 35 19.10 -8.79 -25.33
N SER A 36 19.22 -7.66 -26.03
CA SER A 36 18.26 -6.56 -25.95
C SER A 36 16.89 -6.96 -26.48
N SER A 37 16.84 -7.76 -27.56
CA SER A 37 15.58 -8.28 -28.11
C SER A 37 14.86 -9.21 -27.13
N VAL A 38 15.60 -10.15 -26.53
CA VAL A 38 15.06 -11.06 -25.50
C VAL A 38 14.61 -10.29 -24.27
N ALA A 39 15.39 -9.29 -23.84
CA ALA A 39 15.03 -8.43 -22.72
C ALA A 39 13.73 -7.66 -22.96
N LEU A 40 13.53 -7.07 -24.15
CA LEU A 40 12.27 -6.37 -24.49
C LEU A 40 11.06 -7.30 -24.44
N VAL A 41 11.16 -8.53 -24.96
CA VAL A 41 10.07 -9.50 -24.89
C VAL A 41 9.73 -9.84 -23.43
N TYR A 42 10.75 -10.08 -22.59
CA TYR A 42 10.52 -10.40 -21.19
C TYR A 42 9.93 -9.22 -20.40
N LEU A 43 10.53 -8.04 -20.53
CA LEU A 43 10.07 -6.82 -19.85
C LEU A 43 8.71 -6.36 -20.34
N SER A 44 8.30 -6.74 -21.56
CA SER A 44 6.95 -6.46 -22.03
C SER A 44 5.88 -7.10 -21.11
N MET A 45 6.08 -8.37 -20.74
CA MET A 45 5.16 -9.10 -19.86
C MET A 45 5.33 -8.72 -18.39
N ALA A 46 6.58 -8.50 -17.96
CA ALA A 46 6.87 -8.23 -16.56
C ALA A 46 6.54 -6.80 -16.11
N ILE A 47 6.73 -5.80 -16.99
CA ILE A 47 6.63 -4.37 -16.63
C ILE A 47 5.62 -3.65 -17.53
N TYR A 48 5.74 -3.75 -18.86
CA TYR A 48 4.89 -2.96 -19.76
C TYR A 48 3.39 -3.25 -19.58
N PHE A 49 2.97 -4.52 -19.59
CA PHE A 49 1.55 -4.87 -19.43
C PHE A 49 0.97 -4.40 -18.08
N PRO A 50 1.61 -4.67 -16.92
CA PRO A 50 1.15 -4.14 -15.62
C PRO A 50 1.14 -2.61 -15.55
N SER A 51 2.18 -1.94 -16.06
CA SER A 51 2.25 -0.47 -16.07
C SER A 51 1.14 0.15 -16.93
N MET A 52 0.87 -0.41 -18.11
CA MET A 52 -0.21 0.08 -18.98
C MET A 52 -1.58 -0.07 -18.34
N ARG A 53 -1.86 -1.17 -17.63
CA ARG A 53 -3.09 -1.31 -16.86
C ARG A 53 -3.20 -0.23 -15.77
N THR A 54 -2.09 0.09 -15.13
CA THR A 54 -2.03 1.14 -14.10
C THR A 54 -2.36 2.50 -14.71
N PHE A 55 -1.75 2.88 -15.84
CA PHE A 55 -2.03 4.13 -16.55
C PHE A 55 -3.49 4.25 -17.02
N TYR A 56 -4.11 3.16 -17.46
CA TYR A 56 -5.51 3.16 -17.91
C TYR A 56 -6.54 2.87 -16.80
N SER A 57 -6.09 2.61 -15.57
CA SER A 57 -7.01 2.27 -14.47
C SER A 57 -7.89 3.45 -14.02
N GLY A 58 -7.46 4.69 -14.30
CA GLY A 58 -8.16 5.90 -13.86
C GLY A 58 -8.23 6.03 -12.33
N VAL A 59 -7.34 5.35 -11.61
CA VAL A 59 -7.23 5.43 -10.15
C VAL A 59 -6.64 6.77 -9.76
N ILE A 60 -7.29 7.43 -8.79
CA ILE A 60 -6.86 8.71 -8.26
C ILE A 60 -5.66 8.47 -7.33
N GLU A 61 -4.59 9.25 -7.48
CA GLU A 61 -3.36 9.14 -6.66
C GLU A 61 -3.53 9.65 -5.23
N GLN A 62 -4.55 10.47 -4.96
CA GLN A 62 -4.85 10.92 -3.61
C GLN A 62 -5.43 9.77 -2.77
N PRO A 63 -4.90 9.51 -1.57
CA PRO A 63 -5.44 8.48 -0.69
C PRO A 63 -6.77 8.92 -0.08
N PHE A 64 -7.74 8.03 -0.19
CA PHE A 64 -9.03 8.07 0.52
C PHE A 64 -8.97 7.10 1.70
N MET A 65 -10.01 7.07 2.52
CA MET A 65 -10.05 6.16 3.66
C MET A 65 -11.01 5.00 3.43
N CYS A 66 -10.54 3.80 3.75
CA CYS A 66 -11.32 2.59 3.70
C CYS A 66 -11.50 1.99 5.09
N THR A 67 -12.72 1.56 5.39
CA THR A 67 -13.06 0.81 6.60
C THR A 67 -13.49 -0.60 6.21
N THR A 68 -12.86 -1.65 6.73
CA THR A 68 -13.27 -3.04 6.45
C THR A 68 -14.66 -3.32 6.98
N SER A 69 -15.56 -3.79 6.11
CA SER A 69 -16.96 -4.09 6.45
C SER A 69 -17.15 -5.56 6.80
N LYS A 70 -16.59 -6.47 6.00
CA LYS A 70 -16.70 -7.92 6.19
C LYS A 70 -15.55 -8.66 5.50
N VAL A 71 -15.19 -9.82 6.04
CA VAL A 71 -14.26 -10.75 5.41
C VAL A 71 -14.93 -12.10 5.20
N VAL A 72 -14.80 -12.64 4.00
CA VAL A 72 -15.38 -13.94 3.63
C VAL A 72 -14.28 -14.83 3.08
N ILE A 73 -14.15 -16.03 3.64
CA ILE A 73 -13.25 -17.06 3.11
C ILE A 73 -14.09 -18.02 2.27
N VAL A 74 -13.73 -18.19 1.00
CA VAL A 74 -14.49 -19.01 0.04
C VAL A 74 -13.57 -20.06 -0.56
N ASP A 75 -13.99 -21.33 -0.60
CA ASP A 75 -13.18 -22.46 -1.11
C ASP A 75 -12.95 -22.44 -2.63
N LYS A 76 -13.86 -21.80 -3.38
CA LYS A 76 -13.79 -21.64 -4.84
C LYS A 76 -13.99 -20.19 -5.21
N CYS A 77 -12.90 -19.47 -5.39
CA CYS A 77 -12.95 -18.05 -5.64
C CYS A 77 -13.07 -17.68 -7.12
N THR A 78 -13.95 -16.72 -7.41
CA THR A 78 -13.96 -15.97 -8.68
C THR A 78 -12.94 -14.84 -8.66
N TRP A 79 -12.72 -14.25 -7.48
CA TRP A 79 -11.72 -13.23 -7.18
C TRP A 79 -11.31 -13.36 -5.71
N GLY A 80 -10.14 -12.84 -5.36
CA GLY A 80 -9.66 -12.73 -3.99
C GLY A 80 -8.89 -11.42 -3.80
N SER A 81 -8.82 -10.94 -2.55
CA SER A 81 -8.16 -9.67 -2.23
C SER A 81 -6.64 -9.72 -2.40
N CYS A 82 -6.05 -10.89 -2.20
CA CYS A 82 -4.65 -11.17 -2.46
C CYS A 82 -4.47 -12.63 -2.86
N GLY A 83 -3.82 -12.86 -3.99
CA GLY A 83 -3.38 -14.18 -4.44
C GLY A 83 -1.86 -14.26 -4.56
N GLU A 84 -1.31 -15.42 -4.27
CA GLU A 84 0.09 -15.71 -4.63
C GLU A 84 0.15 -16.14 -6.10
N TRP A 85 1.23 -15.74 -6.79
CA TRP A 85 1.52 -16.09 -8.19
C TRP A 85 0.53 -15.53 -9.21
N CYS A 86 0.81 -14.33 -9.71
CA CYS A 86 -0.03 -13.58 -10.67
C CYS A 86 -0.26 -14.27 -12.02
N LEU A 87 0.58 -15.23 -12.42
CA LEU A 87 0.46 -15.95 -13.68
C LEU A 87 -0.59 -17.07 -13.65
N SER A 88 -0.88 -17.60 -12.46
CA SER A 88 -1.87 -18.65 -12.27
C SER A 88 -3.19 -18.06 -11.79
N LYS A 89 -4.31 -18.61 -12.27
CA LYS A 89 -5.60 -18.33 -11.63
C LYS A 89 -5.54 -18.88 -10.21
N THR A 90 -5.97 -18.07 -9.24
CA THR A 90 -6.09 -18.49 -7.84
C THR A 90 -7.00 -19.72 -7.76
N SER A 91 -6.41 -20.88 -7.48
CA SER A 91 -7.12 -22.14 -7.30
C SER A 91 -7.11 -22.51 -5.82
N GLY A 92 -8.29 -22.66 -5.22
CA GLY A 92 -8.45 -23.01 -3.80
C GLY A 92 -9.15 -21.93 -2.99
N ALA A 93 -9.04 -22.06 -1.66
CA ALA A 93 -9.65 -21.12 -0.73
C ALA A 93 -8.99 -19.74 -0.80
N CYS A 94 -9.78 -18.68 -0.87
CA CYS A 94 -9.28 -17.31 -0.84
C CYS A 94 -10.11 -16.42 0.10
N ALA A 95 -9.48 -15.34 0.57
CA ALA A 95 -10.14 -14.29 1.34
C ALA A 95 -10.66 -13.19 0.41
N GLN A 96 -11.93 -12.82 0.61
CA GLN A 96 -12.60 -11.70 -0.03
C GLN A 96 -12.88 -10.65 1.04
N ILE A 97 -12.15 -9.55 0.99
CA ILE A 97 -12.29 -8.42 1.90
C ILE A 97 -13.15 -7.36 1.21
N TYR A 98 -14.23 -6.99 1.88
CA TYR A 98 -15.10 -5.89 1.48
C TYR A 98 -14.85 -4.69 2.38
N VAL A 99 -14.85 -3.51 1.78
CA VAL A 99 -14.55 -2.25 2.45
C VAL A 99 -15.59 -1.19 2.12
N ASN A 100 -15.84 -0.31 3.08
CA ASN A 100 -16.59 0.92 2.86
C ASN A 100 -15.58 2.01 2.50
N LEU A 101 -15.73 2.56 1.30
CA LEU A 101 -14.92 3.65 0.78
C LEU A 101 -15.53 4.98 1.23
N ARG A 102 -14.72 5.86 1.82
CA ARG A 102 -15.15 7.19 2.28
C ARG A 102 -14.09 8.26 2.05
N GLU A 103 -14.54 9.50 2.10
CA GLU A 103 -13.67 10.66 2.16
C GLU A 103 -12.90 10.73 3.49
N ASN A 104 -11.82 11.51 3.49
CA ASN A 104 -11.01 11.76 4.67
C ASN A 104 -11.82 12.60 5.67
N GLY A 105 -11.72 12.26 6.95
CA GLY A 105 -12.30 13.01 8.05
C GLY A 105 -11.50 14.26 8.39
N THR A 106 -11.79 14.84 9.56
CA THR A 106 -11.13 16.06 10.02
C THR A 106 -9.80 15.77 10.71
N SER A 107 -8.85 16.69 10.62
CA SER A 107 -7.64 16.65 11.44
C SER A 107 -7.82 17.52 12.68
N LEU A 108 -7.60 16.92 13.85
CA LEU A 108 -7.78 17.56 15.15
C LEU A 108 -6.43 17.82 15.80
N GLN A 109 -6.22 19.07 16.21
CA GLN A 109 -5.03 19.48 16.94
C GLN A 109 -5.44 19.99 18.32
N PHE A 110 -5.10 19.24 19.35
CA PHE A 110 -5.35 19.60 20.74
C PHE A 110 -4.15 20.31 21.35
N ARG A 111 -4.40 21.36 22.14
CA ARG A 111 -3.33 22.18 22.74
C ARG A 111 -3.41 22.21 24.26
N ASN A 112 -2.26 22.51 24.88
CA ASN A 112 -2.06 22.52 26.32
C ASN A 112 -2.52 21.21 26.98
N CYS A 113 -2.08 20.10 26.39
CA CYS A 113 -2.44 18.77 26.83
C CYS A 113 -1.54 18.28 27.97
N SER A 114 -2.15 17.81 29.06
CA SER A 114 -1.48 17.29 30.25
C SER A 114 -2.06 15.94 30.65
N ASN A 115 -1.31 15.21 31.49
CA ASN A 115 -1.75 13.96 32.10
C ASN A 115 -2.27 12.97 31.03
N THR A 116 -1.47 12.76 29.99
CA THR A 116 -1.80 11.87 28.87
C THR A 116 -1.59 10.41 29.27
N TYR A 117 -2.55 9.56 28.92
CA TYR A 117 -2.46 8.11 29.06
C TYR A 117 -2.89 7.44 27.76
N ASN A 118 -2.14 6.44 27.32
CA ASN A 118 -2.52 5.62 26.18
C ASN A 118 -2.51 4.14 26.57
N ARG A 119 -3.39 3.37 25.94
CA ARG A 119 -3.44 1.92 26.12
C ARG A 119 -3.86 1.26 24.83
N THR A 120 -3.07 0.29 24.39
CA THR A 120 -3.44 -0.58 23.27
C THR A 120 -4.15 -1.82 23.82
N CYS A 121 -5.40 -2.01 23.39
CA CYS A 121 -6.22 -3.17 23.69
C CYS A 121 -6.01 -4.21 22.58
N TYR A 122 -4.94 -4.99 22.68
CA TYR A 122 -4.64 -6.04 21.69
C TYR A 122 -5.77 -7.09 21.64
N GLY A 123 -6.17 -7.47 20.43
CA GLY A 123 -6.94 -8.69 20.19
C GLY A 123 -6.07 -9.94 20.28
N ILE A 124 -6.67 -11.11 20.09
CA ILE A 124 -5.92 -12.37 20.01
C ILE A 124 -5.15 -12.42 18.68
N ASP A 125 -3.82 -12.51 18.75
CA ASP A 125 -2.99 -12.79 17.57
C ASP A 125 -2.99 -14.29 17.30
N GLU A 126 -3.75 -14.74 16.31
CA GLU A 126 -3.93 -16.14 15.99
C GLU A 126 -2.62 -16.88 15.66
N ASN A 127 -1.57 -16.17 15.23
CA ASN A 127 -0.29 -16.77 14.87
C ASN A 127 0.63 -16.98 16.07
N ASN A 128 0.51 -16.14 17.09
CA ASN A 128 1.36 -16.19 18.29
C ASN A 128 0.63 -16.77 19.51
N VAL A 129 -0.68 -17.01 19.41
CA VAL A 129 -1.45 -17.60 20.50
C VAL A 129 -1.00 -19.04 20.75
N LYS A 130 -0.80 -19.36 22.03
CA LYS A 130 -0.50 -20.73 22.44
C LYS A 130 -1.72 -21.62 22.14
N ARG A 131 -1.51 -22.60 21.25
CA ARG A 131 -2.50 -23.63 20.91
C ARG A 131 -2.28 -24.82 21.84
N TYR A 132 -3.35 -25.25 22.51
CA TYR A 132 -3.37 -26.40 23.39
C TYR A 132 -3.98 -27.58 22.63
N HIS A 133 -3.19 -28.62 22.40
CA HIS A 133 -3.65 -29.81 21.69
C HIS A 133 -4.19 -30.82 22.70
N CYS A 134 -5.52 -30.94 22.79
CA CYS A 134 -6.17 -31.90 23.68
C CYS A 134 -5.82 -33.35 23.32
N LYS A 135 -5.52 -33.60 22.04
CA LYS A 135 -5.02 -34.89 21.52
C LYS A 135 -3.66 -35.29 22.12
N GLN A 136 -2.86 -34.30 22.54
CA GLN A 136 -1.54 -34.47 23.16
C GLN A 136 -1.58 -34.28 24.68
N GLU A 137 -2.76 -34.43 25.31
CA GLU A 137 -2.95 -34.36 26.76
C GLU A 137 -2.67 -32.97 27.39
N GLU A 138 -2.58 -31.92 26.58
CA GLU A 138 -2.31 -30.56 27.06
C GLU A 138 -3.54 -29.89 27.71
N CYS A 139 -4.72 -30.46 27.54
CA CYS A 139 -5.99 -29.89 28.02
C CYS A 139 -6.32 -30.23 29.49
N LYS A 140 -5.45 -30.96 30.20
CA LYS A 140 -5.71 -31.47 31.56
C LYS A 140 -5.83 -30.38 32.63
N ASN A 141 -5.17 -29.24 32.45
CA ASN A 141 -5.14 -28.16 33.45
C ASN A 141 -5.76 -26.85 32.95
N LEU A 142 -6.53 -26.89 31.86
CA LEU A 142 -7.16 -25.70 31.33
C LEU A 142 -8.18 -25.14 32.31
N SER A 143 -8.04 -23.85 32.60
CA SER A 143 -8.97 -23.08 33.42
C SER A 143 -9.22 -21.74 32.73
N GLY A 144 -10.49 -21.35 32.62
CA GLY A 144 -10.95 -20.20 31.85
C GLY A 144 -11.72 -20.60 30.58
N THR A 145 -12.03 -19.62 29.75
CA THR A 145 -12.69 -19.77 28.45
C THR A 145 -11.68 -20.01 27.33
N TYR A 146 -11.99 -21.00 26.49
CA TYR A 146 -11.19 -21.42 25.33
C TYR A 146 -12.08 -21.54 24.10
N ASN A 147 -11.56 -21.16 22.93
CA ASN A 147 -12.18 -21.47 21.64
C ASN A 147 -11.47 -22.68 21.05
N CYS A 148 -12.19 -23.74 20.71
CA CYS A 148 -11.62 -25.00 20.27
C CYS A 148 -12.09 -25.37 18.87
N THR A 149 -11.18 -25.95 18.08
CA THR A 149 -11.47 -26.49 16.76
C THR A 149 -10.87 -27.88 16.65
N ALA A 150 -11.72 -28.91 16.60
CA ALA A 150 -11.33 -30.32 16.44
C ALA A 150 -10.21 -30.78 17.40
N GLY A 151 -10.34 -30.44 18.69
CA GLY A 151 -9.37 -30.85 19.72
C GLY A 151 -8.15 -29.95 19.88
N THR A 152 -8.08 -28.82 19.17
CA THR A 152 -7.06 -27.78 19.39
C THR A 152 -7.74 -26.55 19.96
N CYS A 153 -7.35 -26.13 21.16
CA CYS A 153 -7.96 -25.03 21.90
C CYS A 153 -7.03 -23.83 22.01
N ILE A 154 -7.57 -22.63 21.85
CA ILE A 154 -6.89 -21.35 22.09
C ILE A 154 -7.48 -20.68 23.32
N GLY A 155 -6.62 -20.21 24.22
CA GLY A 155 -7.05 -19.49 25.42
C GLY A 155 -7.50 -18.08 25.07
N ILE A 156 -8.74 -17.74 25.42
CA ILE A 156 -9.29 -16.40 25.15
C ILE A 156 -9.51 -15.57 26.43
N SER A 157 -9.30 -16.18 27.60
CA SER A 157 -9.60 -15.62 28.93
C SER A 157 -8.79 -14.37 29.30
N ASP A 158 -7.63 -14.21 28.68
CA ASP A 158 -6.74 -13.08 28.93
C ASP A 158 -7.19 -11.83 28.16
N VAL A 159 -7.92 -12.02 27.06
CA VAL A 159 -8.32 -10.96 26.13
C VAL A 159 -9.82 -10.67 26.20
N PHE A 160 -10.65 -11.65 26.55
CA PHE A 160 -12.10 -11.54 26.59
C PHE A 160 -12.67 -11.94 27.96
N ASP A 161 -13.74 -11.27 28.35
CA ASP A 161 -14.59 -11.57 29.49
C ASP A 161 -15.98 -11.94 28.97
N CYS A 162 -16.33 -13.23 29.09
CA CYS A 162 -17.55 -13.78 28.51
C CYS A 162 -18.61 -14.00 29.58
N VAL A 163 -19.79 -13.42 29.37
CA VAL A 163 -20.99 -13.64 30.17
C VAL A 163 -21.90 -14.63 29.44
N PHE A 164 -22.18 -15.75 30.10
CA PHE A 164 -23.01 -16.84 29.55
C PHE A 164 -23.85 -17.50 30.63
N HIS A 165 -25.00 -18.04 30.23
CA HIS A 165 -25.96 -18.69 31.15
C HIS A 165 -26.22 -20.16 30.84
N LYS A 166 -25.98 -20.60 29.60
CA LYS A 166 -26.22 -21.98 29.15
C LYS A 166 -24.90 -22.66 28.83
N THR A 167 -24.64 -23.77 29.50
CA THR A 167 -23.50 -24.66 29.21
C THR A 167 -24.02 -26.06 28.90
N GLY A 168 -23.37 -26.72 27.94
CA GLY A 168 -23.60 -28.11 27.60
C GLY A 168 -23.05 -29.06 28.67
N GLU A 169 -23.09 -30.36 28.36
CA GLU A 169 -22.56 -31.37 29.27
C GLU A 169 -21.04 -31.22 29.45
N PRO A 170 -20.55 -31.28 30.70
CA PRO A 170 -19.13 -31.11 30.99
C PRO A 170 -18.33 -32.34 30.53
N LEU A 171 -17.37 -32.11 29.64
CA LEU A 171 -16.38 -33.08 29.18
C LEU A 171 -15.19 -33.08 30.12
N ASN A 172 -14.82 -34.27 30.63
CA ASN A 172 -13.64 -34.42 31.46
C ASN A 172 -12.41 -34.72 30.60
N CYS A 173 -11.56 -33.71 30.38
CA CYS A 173 -10.30 -33.84 29.65
C CYS A 173 -9.15 -34.35 30.54
N THR A 174 -9.41 -34.66 31.81
CA THR A 174 -8.43 -35.19 32.75
C THR A 174 -8.44 -36.73 32.81
N GLY A 175 -7.38 -37.30 33.38
CA GLY A 175 -7.24 -38.75 33.55
C GLY A 175 -6.85 -39.52 32.29
N VAL A 176 -7.01 -40.85 32.34
CA VAL A 176 -6.48 -41.80 31.33
C VAL A 176 -7.23 -41.74 30.00
N ARG A 177 -8.52 -41.37 30.01
CA ARG A 177 -9.37 -41.23 28.81
C ARG A 177 -9.61 -39.78 28.37
N GLY A 178 -8.99 -38.80 29.03
CA GLY A 178 -9.19 -37.38 28.73
C GLY A 178 -8.93 -37.02 27.26
N LYS A 179 -7.94 -37.67 26.62
CA LYS A 179 -7.64 -37.48 25.20
C LYS A 179 -8.77 -37.91 24.26
N ILE A 180 -9.59 -38.89 24.64
CA ILE A 180 -10.71 -39.39 23.83
C ILE A 180 -11.91 -38.46 23.97
N HIS A 181 -12.22 -38.06 25.22
CA HIS A 181 -13.36 -37.18 25.50
C HIS A 181 -13.21 -35.79 24.88
N CYS A 182 -11.97 -35.29 24.76
CA CYS A 182 -11.71 -33.94 24.27
C CYS A 182 -11.00 -33.93 22.90
N MET A 183 -11.03 -35.04 22.15
CA MET A 183 -10.44 -35.12 20.81
C MET A 183 -11.19 -34.26 19.79
N ASP A 184 -12.51 -34.16 19.96
CA ASP A 184 -13.44 -33.53 19.01
C ASP A 184 -14.13 -32.30 19.63
N ILE A 185 -13.58 -31.75 20.72
CA ILE A 185 -14.11 -30.54 21.36
C ILE A 185 -14.07 -29.36 20.36
N ASP A 186 -15.18 -28.65 20.27
CA ASP A 186 -15.42 -27.59 19.30
C ASP A 186 -16.16 -26.39 19.90
N GLY A 187 -15.95 -25.22 19.30
CA GLY A 187 -16.57 -23.96 19.67
C GLY A 187 -16.06 -23.38 20.99
N LEU A 188 -16.85 -22.48 21.58
CA LEU A 188 -16.53 -21.80 22.83
C LEU A 188 -16.78 -22.71 24.03
N ASN A 189 -15.77 -22.90 24.88
CA ASN A 189 -15.83 -23.81 26.02
C ASN A 189 -15.34 -23.11 27.29
N SER A 190 -16.08 -23.28 28.38
CA SER A 190 -15.66 -22.88 29.73
C SER A 190 -15.02 -24.07 30.43
N CYS A 191 -13.72 -23.97 30.74
CA CYS A 191 -12.96 -25.02 31.39
C CYS A 191 -12.63 -24.65 32.84
N ALA A 192 -12.72 -25.63 33.74
CA ALA A 192 -12.27 -25.52 35.12
C ALA A 192 -11.42 -26.75 35.47
N LYS A 193 -10.10 -26.56 35.62
CA LYS A 193 -9.14 -27.64 35.93
C LYS A 193 -9.26 -28.86 35.00
N GLY A 194 -9.41 -28.60 33.69
CA GLY A 194 -9.53 -29.64 32.66
C GLY A 194 -10.91 -30.29 32.51
N ILE A 195 -11.93 -29.80 33.21
CA ILE A 195 -13.33 -30.12 32.94
C ILE A 195 -13.91 -28.99 32.10
N CYS A 196 -14.23 -29.26 30.84
CA CYS A 196 -14.66 -28.26 29.86
C CYS A 196 -16.12 -28.46 29.46
N ALA A 197 -16.93 -27.41 29.54
CA ALA A 197 -18.32 -27.43 29.08
C ALA A 197 -18.51 -26.43 27.93
N LYS A 198 -19.19 -26.86 26.87
CA LYS A 198 -19.49 -26.00 25.71
C LYS A 198 -20.43 -24.89 26.13
N ILE A 199 -20.12 -23.65 25.76
CA ILE A 199 -20.99 -22.49 25.98
C ILE A 199 -21.98 -22.43 24.82
N HIS A 200 -23.27 -22.40 25.13
CA HIS A 200 -24.33 -22.28 24.13
C HIS A 200 -24.83 -20.84 24.05
N GLU A 201 -25.21 -20.43 22.84
CA GLU A 201 -25.87 -19.15 22.62
C GLU A 201 -27.21 -19.08 23.39
N PRO A 202 -27.57 -17.90 23.92
CA PRO A 202 -26.88 -16.62 23.80
C PRO A 202 -25.76 -16.43 24.84
N TYR A 203 -24.63 -15.87 24.41
CA TYR A 203 -23.52 -15.40 25.26
C TYR A 203 -22.99 -14.06 24.72
N ASN A 204 -22.39 -13.23 25.57
CA ASN A 204 -21.72 -12.00 25.17
C ASN A 204 -20.27 -12.01 25.67
N CYS A 205 -19.30 -11.82 24.78
CA CYS A 205 -17.87 -11.81 25.12
C CYS A 205 -17.27 -10.43 24.90
N ASP A 206 -17.16 -9.63 25.96
CA ASP A 206 -16.56 -8.31 25.86
C ASP A 206 -15.04 -8.39 25.96
N ARG A 207 -14.32 -7.48 25.30
CA ARG A 207 -12.86 -7.39 25.48
C ARG A 207 -12.53 -7.00 26.92
N ARG A 208 -11.60 -7.73 27.54
CA ARG A 208 -11.02 -7.49 28.87
C ARG A 208 -10.02 -6.33 28.86
N CYS A 209 -10.34 -5.24 28.18
CA CYS A 209 -9.59 -3.99 28.24
C CYS A 209 -10.27 -3.02 29.22
N SER A 210 -10.16 -3.37 30.51
CA SER A 210 -10.65 -2.58 31.64
C SER A 210 -9.52 -1.82 32.32
N GLY A 211 -9.81 -0.73 33.03
CA GLY A 211 -8.79 0.06 33.72
C GLY A 211 -8.29 1.26 32.92
N ILE A 212 -9.14 1.87 32.09
CA ILE A 212 -8.79 3.09 31.36
C ILE A 212 -9.10 4.28 32.29
N PRO A 213 -8.10 5.05 32.75
CA PRO A 213 -8.31 6.16 33.67
C PRO A 213 -8.96 7.33 32.93
N THR A 214 -10.25 7.53 33.15
CA THR A 214 -11.04 8.64 32.59
C THR A 214 -11.20 9.79 33.56
N ARG A 215 -10.77 9.62 34.82
CA ARG A 215 -10.77 10.68 35.84
C ARG A 215 -9.90 11.88 35.42
N ASN A 216 -10.47 13.08 35.50
CA ASN A 216 -9.83 14.35 35.12
C ASN A 216 -9.30 14.33 33.68
N LYS A 217 -9.96 13.60 32.78
CA LYS A 217 -9.69 13.61 31.34
C LYS A 217 -10.89 14.23 30.63
N ASN A 218 -10.60 15.06 29.65
CA ASN A 218 -11.63 15.70 28.83
C ASN A 218 -11.47 15.42 27.34
N VAL A 219 -10.46 14.65 26.92
CA VAL A 219 -10.27 14.22 25.54
C VAL A 219 -10.10 12.70 25.53
N ILE A 220 -10.93 12.01 24.76
CA ILE A 220 -10.90 10.55 24.56
C ILE A 220 -10.86 10.28 23.05
N LEU A 221 -9.75 9.78 22.54
CA LEU A 221 -9.56 9.46 21.13
C LEU A 221 -9.39 7.94 20.97
N LEU A 222 -10.17 7.36 20.06
CA LEU A 222 -10.05 5.95 19.69
C LEU A 222 -9.33 5.83 18.35
N SER A 223 -8.26 5.05 18.27
CA SER A 223 -7.52 4.77 17.04
C SER A 223 -7.31 3.27 16.88
N GLY A 224 -8.18 2.63 16.10
CA GLY A 224 -8.26 1.18 16.01
C GLY A 224 -8.39 0.54 17.40
N ASP A 225 -7.43 -0.31 17.75
CA ASP A 225 -7.35 -1.01 19.05
C ASP A 225 -6.74 -0.13 20.18
N ARG A 226 -6.39 1.13 19.90
CA ARG A 226 -5.72 2.03 20.86
C ARG A 226 -6.72 3.04 21.41
N VAL A 227 -6.68 3.23 22.73
CA VAL A 227 -7.38 4.31 23.42
C VAL A 227 -6.37 5.31 23.91
N TYR A 228 -6.61 6.57 23.58
CA TYR A 228 -5.78 7.69 23.97
C TYR A 228 -6.65 8.66 24.77
N VAL A 229 -6.26 8.93 26.02
CA VAL A 229 -6.97 9.86 26.89
C VAL A 229 -6.01 10.95 27.36
N SER A 230 -6.46 12.20 27.33
CA SER A 230 -5.66 13.34 27.79
C SER A 230 -6.54 14.43 28.40
N GLN A 231 -5.90 15.41 29.03
CA GLN A 231 -6.53 16.63 29.52
C GLN A 231 -5.99 17.82 28.73
N CYS A 232 -6.77 18.34 27.80
CA CYS A 232 -6.37 19.45 26.91
C CYS A 232 -7.24 20.69 27.11
N ALA A 233 -6.77 21.87 26.68
CA ALA A 233 -7.50 23.14 26.87
C ALA A 233 -8.44 23.47 25.71
N ASP A 234 -8.00 23.23 24.47
CA ASP A 234 -8.75 23.56 23.26
C ASP A 234 -8.43 22.57 22.15
N VAL A 235 -9.32 22.52 21.15
CA VAL A 235 -9.12 21.81 19.90
C VAL A 235 -9.22 22.78 18.73
N ALA A 236 -8.26 22.69 17.83
CA ALA A 236 -8.27 23.31 16.53
C ALA A 236 -8.60 22.25 15.48
N VAL A 237 -9.50 22.57 14.56
CA VAL A 237 -9.76 21.74 13.38
C VAL A 237 -8.90 22.28 12.24
N GLU A 238 -7.96 21.47 11.79
CA GLU A 238 -7.31 21.66 10.50
C GLU A 238 -8.23 21.01 9.48
N GLN A 239 -9.04 21.82 8.79
CA GLN A 239 -9.86 21.33 7.68
C GLN A 239 -8.91 20.76 6.63
N ALA A 240 -9.04 19.46 6.34
CA ALA A 240 -8.52 18.93 5.09
C ALA A 240 -9.21 19.71 3.96
N ASP A 241 -8.42 20.33 3.09
CA ASP A 241 -8.79 21.37 2.15
C ASP A 241 -9.89 21.03 1.10
N THR A 242 -10.60 19.91 1.22
CA THR A 242 -11.48 19.40 0.16
C THR A 242 -12.91 19.96 0.18
N MET A 243 -13.42 20.50 1.30
CA MET A 243 -14.76 21.12 1.34
C MET A 243 -14.74 22.66 1.49
N ALA A 244 -13.65 23.25 1.97
CA ALA A 244 -13.47 24.70 1.96
C ALA A 244 -13.11 25.22 0.55
N ALA A 245 -12.40 24.43 -0.25
CA ALA A 245 -12.14 24.76 -1.66
C ALA A 245 -13.41 24.68 -2.54
N ALA A 246 -14.36 23.81 -2.21
CA ALA A 246 -15.65 23.71 -2.91
C ALA A 246 -16.60 24.87 -2.56
N ALA A 247 -16.64 25.31 -1.30
CA ALA A 247 -17.40 26.49 -0.90
C ALA A 247 -16.79 27.78 -1.47
N ASN A 248 -15.45 27.88 -1.53
CA ASN A 248 -14.77 29.02 -2.14
C ASN A 248 -14.88 29.05 -3.67
N SER A 249 -14.95 27.89 -4.34
CA SER A 249 -15.16 27.84 -5.80
C SER A 249 -16.61 28.12 -6.21
N LEU A 250 -17.60 27.86 -5.34
CA LEU A 250 -18.99 28.33 -5.54
C LEU A 250 -19.16 29.83 -5.27
N ALA A 251 -18.42 30.40 -4.31
CA ALA A 251 -18.39 31.84 -4.08
C ALA A 251 -17.64 32.62 -5.19
N GLN A 252 -16.65 32.00 -5.85
CA GLN A 252 -15.93 32.63 -6.97
C GLN A 252 -16.77 32.76 -8.24
N LEU A 253 -17.74 31.86 -8.49
CA LEU A 253 -18.61 31.95 -9.67
C LEU A 253 -19.69 33.04 -9.56
N GLN A 254 -20.01 33.54 -8.35
CA GLN A 254 -20.97 34.64 -8.17
C GLN A 254 -20.33 36.03 -8.27
N SER A 255 -19.00 36.15 -8.26
CA SER A 255 -18.30 37.43 -8.34
C SER A 255 -18.05 37.95 -9.77
N VAL A 256 -18.41 37.18 -10.81
CA VAL A 256 -18.22 37.57 -12.22
C VAL A 256 -19.42 38.36 -12.78
N ALA A 257 -20.49 38.56 -11.99
CA ALA A 257 -21.69 39.27 -12.43
C ALA A 257 -21.70 40.78 -12.08
N ASP A 258 -20.84 41.27 -11.21
CA ASP A 258 -20.77 42.69 -10.82
C ASP A 258 -19.37 43.24 -11.12
N GLY A 259 -19.26 43.99 -12.22
CA GLY A 259 -18.00 44.53 -12.75
C GLY A 259 -17.34 45.59 -11.86
N ASN A 260 -16.66 45.17 -10.80
CA ASN A 260 -15.79 46.02 -10.01
C ASN A 260 -14.36 45.46 -10.02
N GLU A 261 -13.50 46.04 -10.87
CA GLU A 261 -12.07 45.75 -10.93
C GLU A 261 -11.38 46.20 -9.64
N THR A 262 -11.26 45.27 -8.69
CA THR A 262 -10.19 45.32 -7.69
C THR A 262 -9.48 43.97 -7.72
N ALA A 263 -8.21 44.00 -8.10
CA ALA A 263 -7.35 42.84 -8.23
C ALA A 263 -7.37 41.99 -6.93
N PRO A 264 -7.56 40.66 -7.00
CA PRO A 264 -7.42 39.80 -5.83
C PRO A 264 -5.94 39.76 -5.42
N GLN A 265 -5.64 40.21 -4.21
CA GLN A 265 -4.35 39.97 -3.57
C GLN A 265 -4.12 38.46 -3.41
N PRO A 266 -2.87 37.97 -3.54
CA PRO A 266 -2.55 36.58 -3.25
C PRO A 266 -2.92 36.27 -1.80
N ALA A 267 -3.71 35.21 -1.59
CA ALA A 267 -4.15 34.75 -0.28
C ALA A 267 -2.96 34.16 0.51
N THR A 268 -2.07 35.01 1.01
CA THR A 268 -1.08 34.67 2.02
C THR A 268 -1.68 34.81 3.42
N ALA A 269 -2.63 33.94 3.75
CA ALA A 269 -2.95 33.58 5.12
C ALA A 269 -3.85 32.34 5.07
N ALA A 270 -3.31 31.19 5.47
CA ALA A 270 -4.14 30.10 5.93
C ALA A 270 -5.12 30.69 6.96
N ALA A 271 -6.42 30.54 6.72
CA ALA A 271 -7.43 31.03 7.66
C ALA A 271 -7.09 30.51 9.07
N PRO A 272 -7.18 31.34 10.12
CA PRO A 272 -6.87 30.90 11.46
C PRO A 272 -7.75 29.69 11.80
N PRO A 273 -7.19 28.61 12.37
CA PRO A 273 -7.95 27.41 12.67
C PRO A 273 -9.11 27.79 13.58
N THR A 274 -10.33 27.47 13.15
CA THR A 274 -11.52 27.64 13.98
C THR A 274 -11.36 26.74 15.20
N VAL A 275 -11.62 27.28 16.38
CA VAL A 275 -11.61 26.55 17.64
C VAL A 275 -13.05 26.12 17.95
N PRO A 276 -13.51 24.95 17.49
CA PRO A 276 -14.88 24.54 17.68
C PRO A 276 -15.17 24.04 19.09
N TRP A 277 -14.17 23.77 19.93
CA TRP A 277 -14.39 23.34 21.30
C TRP A 277 -13.28 23.80 22.24
N ASN A 278 -13.70 24.20 23.43
CA ASN A 278 -12.84 24.56 24.55
C ASN A 278 -13.19 23.72 25.78
N ALA A 279 -12.20 23.46 26.61
CA ALA A 279 -12.33 22.73 27.85
C ALA A 279 -13.11 23.56 28.88
N SER A 280 -14.43 23.39 28.91
CA SER A 280 -15.24 23.77 30.07
C SER A 280 -15.12 22.69 31.15
N GLU A 281 -15.26 23.03 32.43
CA GLU A 281 -15.06 22.11 33.58
C GLU A 281 -15.94 20.84 33.56
N ARG A 282 -16.92 20.76 32.66
CA ARG A 282 -17.85 19.64 32.52
C ARG A 282 -18.12 19.26 31.07
N THR A 283 -17.14 19.34 30.19
CA THR A 283 -17.29 18.81 28.82
C THR A 283 -16.10 17.94 28.49
N ALA A 284 -16.35 16.76 27.95
CA ALA A 284 -15.36 15.87 27.40
C ALA A 284 -15.64 15.65 25.92
N LEU A 285 -14.61 15.73 25.08
CA LEU A 285 -14.69 15.42 23.66
C LEU A 285 -14.28 13.97 23.43
N MET A 286 -15.06 13.27 22.62
CA MET A 286 -14.75 11.93 22.16
C MET A 286 -14.78 11.86 20.64
N ALA A 287 -13.78 11.21 20.03
CA ALA A 287 -13.74 11.01 18.58
C ALA A 287 -13.00 9.71 18.22
N SER A 288 -13.25 9.22 16.99
CA SER A 288 -12.61 8.03 16.45
C SER A 288 -11.71 8.42 15.26
N CYS A 289 -10.40 8.27 15.39
CA CYS A 289 -9.41 8.78 14.44
C CYS A 289 -8.56 7.64 13.85
N TYR A 290 -7.99 7.85 12.67
CA TYR A 290 -7.07 6.88 12.07
C TYR A 290 -5.74 6.84 12.83
N THR A 291 -5.07 7.98 12.96
CA THR A 291 -3.81 8.10 13.72
C THR A 291 -3.94 9.12 14.85
N VAL A 292 -3.23 8.85 15.95
CA VAL A 292 -3.13 9.75 17.11
C VAL A 292 -1.68 9.77 17.57
N GLU A 293 -1.07 10.95 17.50
CA GLU A 293 0.30 11.21 17.89
C GLU A 293 0.34 12.19 19.06
N GLY A 294 0.98 11.79 20.15
CA GLY A 294 1.24 12.67 21.29
C GLY A 294 2.55 13.42 21.10
N ARG A 295 2.51 14.75 21.17
CA ARG A 295 3.66 15.63 21.30
C ARG A 295 3.69 16.25 22.72
N PRO A 296 4.80 16.85 23.16
CA PRO A 296 4.80 17.65 24.38
C PRO A 296 3.75 18.75 24.29
N ASP A 297 2.85 18.83 25.27
CA ASP A 297 1.74 19.79 25.38
C ASP A 297 0.72 19.82 24.21
N GLN A 298 0.80 18.88 23.26
CA GLN A 298 -0.06 18.84 22.08
C GLN A 298 -0.42 17.40 21.69
N VAL A 299 -1.64 17.19 21.19
CA VAL A 299 -2.05 15.91 20.60
C VAL A 299 -2.53 16.17 19.19
N LEU A 300 -1.96 15.47 18.22
CA LEU A 300 -2.37 15.51 16.82
C LEU A 300 -3.14 14.24 16.49
N ALA A 301 -4.33 14.38 15.92
CA ALA A 301 -5.11 13.26 15.45
C ALA A 301 -5.58 13.52 14.01
N THR A 302 -5.45 12.51 13.15
CA THR A 302 -5.74 12.64 11.72
C THR A 302 -6.90 11.74 11.33
N ASP A 303 -7.71 12.18 10.37
CA ASP A 303 -8.87 11.45 9.87
C ASP A 303 -9.81 11.01 11.02
N CYS A 304 -10.32 12.01 11.74
CA CYS A 304 -11.26 11.83 12.82
C CYS A 304 -12.69 11.84 12.30
N VAL A 305 -13.46 10.86 12.77
CA VAL A 305 -14.90 10.70 12.53
C VAL A 305 -15.62 10.48 13.86
N ASN A 306 -16.93 10.67 13.86
CA ASN A 306 -17.78 10.42 15.02
C ASN A 306 -17.41 11.25 16.26
N GLY A 307 -17.17 12.55 16.06
CA GLY A 307 -16.96 13.49 17.16
C GLY A 307 -18.23 13.69 17.97
N THR A 308 -18.13 13.57 19.30
CA THR A 308 -19.22 13.82 20.25
C THR A 308 -18.71 14.61 21.44
N VAL A 309 -19.47 15.62 21.86
CA VAL A 309 -19.18 16.43 23.04
C VAL A 309 -20.11 15.97 24.16
N VAL A 310 -19.52 15.39 25.19
CA VAL A 310 -20.23 14.79 26.31
C VAL A 310 -20.16 15.70 27.52
N THR A 311 -21.30 16.00 28.12
CA THR A 311 -21.35 16.73 29.39
C THR A 311 -20.85 15.88 30.56
N GLY A 312 -20.13 16.50 31.47
CA GLY A 312 -19.39 15.87 32.57
C GLY A 312 -20.30 15.18 33.57
N GLY A 313 -19.84 14.02 34.06
CA GLY A 313 -20.59 13.12 34.95
C GLY A 313 -21.11 11.85 34.27
N LEU A 314 -20.99 11.73 32.95
CA LEU A 314 -21.42 10.54 32.21
C LEU A 314 -20.37 9.42 32.19
N PHE A 315 -19.08 9.77 32.36
CA PHE A 315 -17.99 8.81 32.38
C PHE A 315 -17.65 8.37 33.81
N PRO A 316 -17.52 7.06 34.08
CA PRO A 316 -16.97 6.60 35.34
C PRO A 316 -15.50 7.03 35.49
N ASP A 317 -14.95 7.02 36.71
CA ASP A 317 -13.53 7.32 36.94
C ASP A 317 -12.59 6.36 36.18
N VAL A 318 -13.07 5.14 35.96
CA VAL A 318 -12.40 4.08 35.22
C VAL A 318 -13.38 3.49 34.21
N SER A 319 -12.99 3.49 32.93
CA SER A 319 -13.80 2.98 31.83
C SER A 319 -13.23 1.70 31.21
N ASN A 320 -14.02 1.05 30.34
CA ASN A 320 -13.61 -0.08 29.52
C ASN A 320 -13.70 0.26 28.01
N PHE A 321 -12.93 -0.46 27.19
CA PHE A 321 -12.88 -0.22 25.73
C PHE A 321 -14.25 -0.38 25.07
N THR A 322 -15.00 -1.42 25.44
CA THR A 322 -16.31 -1.72 24.85
C THR A 322 -17.31 -0.58 25.07
N PHE A 323 -17.39 -0.01 26.28
CA PHE A 323 -18.26 1.14 26.55
C PHE A 323 -17.85 2.34 25.71
N LEU A 324 -16.56 2.66 25.67
CA LEU A 324 -16.05 3.80 24.90
C LEU A 324 -16.37 3.64 23.40
N HIS A 325 -16.09 2.47 22.82
CA HIS A 325 -16.38 2.19 21.42
C HIS A 325 -17.89 2.21 21.13
N ALA A 326 -18.70 1.56 21.95
CA ALA A 326 -20.15 1.57 21.81
C ALA A 326 -20.73 2.99 21.92
N PHE A 327 -20.18 3.82 22.81
CA PHE A 327 -20.61 5.20 23.00
C PHE A 327 -20.41 6.04 21.74
N THR A 328 -19.27 5.89 21.05
CA THR A 328 -18.99 6.60 19.78
C THR A 328 -19.95 6.22 18.66
N VAL A 329 -20.45 4.98 18.65
CA VAL A 329 -21.34 4.45 17.61
C VAL A 329 -22.83 4.69 17.96
N ALA A 330 -23.21 4.70 19.24
CA ALA A 330 -24.62 4.80 19.64
C ALA A 330 -25.24 6.20 19.45
N HIS A 331 -24.43 7.27 19.35
CA HIS A 331 -24.90 8.66 19.26
C HIS A 331 -25.06 9.19 17.82
N GLU A 332 -25.23 8.33 16.82
CA GLU A 332 -25.28 8.74 15.41
C GLU A 332 -26.51 9.59 15.03
N GLY A 333 -27.62 9.53 15.79
CA GLY A 333 -28.91 10.12 15.38
C GLY A 333 -29.20 11.58 15.77
N ASN A 334 -28.52 12.16 16.77
CA ASN A 334 -28.88 13.48 17.33
C ASN A 334 -27.63 14.35 17.66
N ARG A 335 -26.71 14.49 16.69
CA ARG A 335 -25.52 15.34 16.85
C ARG A 335 -25.78 16.80 16.51
N THR A 336 -25.29 17.69 17.36
CA THR A 336 -25.32 19.14 17.18
C THR A 336 -24.43 19.58 16.01
N PHE A 337 -24.70 20.78 15.49
CA PHE A 337 -23.90 21.37 14.40
C PHE A 337 -22.41 21.51 14.78
N GLN A 338 -22.12 21.87 16.04
CA GLN A 338 -20.77 21.99 16.58
C GLN A 338 -20.03 20.64 16.57
N GLU A 339 -20.70 19.53 16.92
CA GLU A 339 -20.10 18.19 16.89
C GLU A 339 -19.73 17.75 15.48
N ARG A 340 -20.59 18.04 14.50
CA ARG A 340 -20.32 17.76 13.08
C ARG A 340 -19.15 18.58 12.52
N GLN A 341 -18.94 19.81 13.03
CA GLN A 341 -17.78 20.63 12.67
C GLN A 341 -16.47 20.09 13.25
N ILE A 342 -16.51 19.47 14.44
CA ILE A 342 -15.32 18.87 15.05
C ILE A 342 -14.92 17.62 14.29
N ALA A 343 -15.82 16.63 14.19
CA ALA A 343 -15.58 15.46 13.37
C ALA A 343 -16.89 14.94 12.77
N PRO A 344 -16.97 14.83 11.42
CA PRO A 344 -18.17 14.42 10.71
C PRO A 344 -18.56 12.97 11.05
N LEU A 345 -19.81 12.63 10.75
CA LEU A 345 -20.33 11.28 10.86
C LEU A 345 -19.74 10.40 9.75
N GLU A 346 -19.36 9.15 10.07
CA GLU A 346 -18.76 8.24 9.07
C GLU A 346 -19.68 7.99 7.87
N THR A 347 -21.00 7.98 8.07
CA THR A 347 -21.99 7.82 6.97
C THR A 347 -22.08 9.03 6.06
N ASP A 348 -21.79 10.24 6.55
CA ASP A 348 -21.85 11.47 5.76
C ASP A 348 -20.68 11.56 4.77
N LEU A 349 -19.58 10.82 5.03
CA LEU A 349 -18.39 10.76 4.19
C LEU A 349 -18.38 9.56 3.23
N LEU A 350 -19.40 8.70 3.28
CA LEU A 350 -19.41 7.43 2.54
C LEU A 350 -19.58 7.66 1.03
N ILE A 351 -18.64 7.15 0.23
CA ILE A 351 -18.66 7.21 -1.24
C ILE A 351 -19.28 5.92 -1.80
N ALA A 352 -18.82 4.76 -1.33
CA ALA A 352 -19.31 3.46 -1.78
C ALA A 352 -19.31 2.44 -0.63
N ASN A 353 -20.33 1.58 -0.62
CA ASN A 353 -20.46 0.49 0.35
C ASN A 353 -20.03 -0.84 -0.25
N ASP A 354 -19.39 -1.67 0.57
CA ASP A 354 -18.98 -3.04 0.20
C ASP A 354 -18.17 -3.13 -1.11
N SER A 355 -17.24 -2.20 -1.32
CA SER A 355 -16.25 -2.25 -2.40
C SER A 355 -15.26 -3.39 -2.18
N ARG A 356 -14.78 -3.99 -3.27
CA ARG A 356 -13.80 -5.08 -3.25
C ARG A 356 -12.41 -4.51 -3.01
N LEU A 357 -11.76 -4.94 -1.93
CA LEU A 357 -10.39 -4.56 -1.66
C LEU A 357 -9.42 -5.51 -2.36
N LEU A 358 -8.50 -4.97 -3.14
CA LEU A 358 -7.36 -5.68 -3.71
C LEU A 358 -6.04 -5.11 -3.18
N ILE A 359 -5.01 -5.95 -3.04
CA ILE A 359 -3.68 -5.48 -2.64
C ILE A 359 -3.06 -4.50 -3.65
N ASN A 360 -3.25 -4.77 -4.94
CA ASN A 360 -2.86 -3.97 -6.11
C ASN A 360 -3.93 -4.16 -7.20
N LEU A 361 -3.78 -3.50 -8.37
CA LEU A 361 -4.72 -3.65 -9.49
C LEU A 361 -4.86 -5.09 -10.02
N GLU A 362 -3.87 -5.95 -9.79
CA GLU A 362 -3.90 -7.36 -10.23
C GLU A 362 -4.47 -8.31 -9.17
N GLY A 363 -4.58 -7.85 -7.91
CA GLY A 363 -5.00 -8.66 -6.78
C GLY A 363 -4.00 -9.75 -6.38
N CYS A 364 -2.72 -9.63 -6.72
CA CYS A 364 -1.73 -10.70 -6.51
C CYS A 364 -0.31 -10.21 -6.24
N VAL A 365 0.50 -11.09 -5.66
CA VAL A 365 1.94 -10.88 -5.37
C VAL A 365 2.75 -12.08 -5.83
N ASN A 366 3.96 -11.81 -6.33
CA ASN A 366 4.89 -12.84 -6.81
C ASN A 366 6.01 -13.18 -5.80
N THR A 367 5.88 -12.73 -4.55
CA THR A 367 6.91 -12.95 -3.52
C THR A 367 6.51 -14.08 -2.58
N LEU A 368 7.50 -14.88 -2.15
CA LEU A 368 7.35 -15.91 -1.10
C LEU A 368 7.47 -15.31 0.32
N ARG A 369 7.09 -14.03 0.50
CA ARG A 369 7.27 -13.30 1.77
C ARG A 369 6.01 -13.28 2.63
N ASP A 370 5.08 -14.22 2.42
CA ASP A 370 3.80 -14.28 3.13
C ASP A 370 3.02 -12.94 3.07
N GLU A 371 3.21 -12.13 2.02
CA GLU A 371 2.63 -10.79 1.92
C GLU A 371 1.10 -10.84 1.93
N CYS A 372 0.49 -11.84 1.28
CA CYS A 372 -0.96 -12.02 1.34
C CYS A 372 -1.45 -12.38 2.74
N ARG A 373 -0.70 -13.20 3.48
CA ARG A 373 -1.05 -13.54 4.87
C ARG A 373 -0.98 -12.31 5.76
N GLN A 374 0.06 -11.49 5.62
CA GLN A 374 0.18 -10.23 6.34
C GLN A 374 -0.93 -9.24 5.94
N PHE A 375 -1.24 -9.15 4.65
CA PHE A 375 -2.31 -8.31 4.13
C PHE A 375 -3.67 -8.69 4.74
N ILE A 376 -4.04 -9.97 4.72
CA ILE A 376 -5.30 -10.42 5.32
C ILE A 376 -5.32 -10.16 6.83
N LYS A 377 -4.19 -10.32 7.53
CA LYS A 377 -4.08 -10.02 8.98
C LYS A 377 -4.27 -8.54 9.30
N GLU A 378 -3.76 -7.65 8.46
CA GLU A 378 -3.80 -6.20 8.68
C GLU A 378 -5.14 -5.60 8.25
N TYR A 379 -5.59 -5.91 7.04
CA TYR A 379 -6.77 -5.33 6.41
C TYR A 379 -8.06 -6.13 6.64
N GLY A 380 -7.95 -7.40 7.04
CA GLY A 380 -9.10 -8.30 7.22
C GLY A 380 -9.83 -8.18 8.57
N LYS A 381 -9.64 -7.11 9.33
CA LYS A 381 -10.35 -6.91 10.60
C LYS A 381 -11.71 -6.24 10.35
N ASP A 382 -12.79 -7.01 10.38
CA ASP A 382 -14.17 -6.54 10.18
C ASP A 382 -14.91 -6.16 11.49
N GLY A 383 -14.27 -6.46 12.63
CA GLY A 383 -14.78 -6.17 13.96
C GLY A 383 -15.76 -7.21 14.52
N ALA A 384 -15.94 -8.36 13.86
CA ALA A 384 -16.76 -9.47 14.37
C ALA A 384 -16.26 -10.00 15.73
N ASP A 385 -14.94 -10.01 15.95
CA ASP A 385 -14.32 -10.48 17.21
C ASP A 385 -14.20 -9.38 18.29
N HIS A 386 -15.11 -8.41 18.29
CA HIS A 386 -15.00 -7.17 19.10
C HIS A 386 -13.68 -6.40 18.88
N ASN A 387 -13.01 -6.67 17.77
CA ASN A 387 -11.85 -5.91 17.31
C ASN A 387 -12.33 -4.58 16.71
N ALA A 388 -11.47 -3.56 16.75
CA ALA A 388 -11.75 -2.39 15.94
C ALA A 388 -11.66 -2.77 14.45
N ARG A 389 -12.57 -2.22 13.63
CA ARG A 389 -12.50 -2.36 12.18
C ARG A 389 -11.18 -1.80 11.67
N ALA A 390 -10.56 -2.49 10.72
CA ALA A 390 -9.37 -1.97 10.06
C ALA A 390 -9.75 -0.71 9.27
N ARG A 391 -9.04 0.39 9.55
CA ARG A 391 -9.10 1.63 8.79
C ARG A 391 -7.73 1.92 8.20
N PHE A 392 -7.68 2.29 6.94
CA PHE A 392 -6.42 2.49 6.22
C PHE A 392 -6.63 3.35 4.96
N PRO A 393 -5.58 4.03 4.50
CA PRO A 393 -5.62 4.74 3.23
C PRO A 393 -5.74 3.76 2.07
N CYS A 394 -6.57 4.11 1.09
CA CYS A 394 -6.87 3.29 -0.08
C CYS A 394 -7.12 4.18 -1.31
N PHE A 395 -7.06 3.58 -2.49
CA PHE A 395 -7.21 4.26 -3.76
C PHE A 395 -8.34 3.61 -4.55
N TYR A 396 -9.09 4.41 -5.32
CA TYR A 396 -10.19 3.92 -6.13
C TYR A 396 -10.20 4.61 -7.49
N SER A 397 -10.91 4.02 -8.44
CA SER A 397 -11.13 4.63 -9.76
C SER A 397 -12.41 5.45 -9.74
N ALA A 398 -12.36 6.70 -10.22
CA ALA A 398 -13.55 7.54 -10.35
C ALA A 398 -14.63 6.92 -11.26
N MET A 399 -14.24 6.01 -12.15
CA MET A 399 -15.14 5.30 -13.05
C MET A 399 -15.78 4.05 -12.42
N ASP A 400 -15.13 3.46 -11.41
CA ASP A 400 -15.62 2.26 -10.73
C ASP A 400 -15.21 2.26 -9.24
N ALA A 401 -16.12 2.75 -8.39
CA ALA A 401 -15.94 2.76 -6.94
C ALA A 401 -16.15 1.37 -6.31
N SER A 402 -16.56 0.35 -7.07
CA SER A 402 -16.75 -1.01 -6.56
C SER A 402 -15.42 -1.77 -6.36
N LEU A 403 -14.33 -1.25 -6.92
CA LEU A 403 -12.98 -1.79 -6.78
C LEU A 403 -12.06 -0.77 -6.14
N VAL A 404 -11.39 -1.21 -5.08
CA VAL A 404 -10.47 -0.38 -4.29
C VAL A 404 -9.14 -1.12 -4.17
N VAL A 405 -8.05 -0.35 -4.23
CA VAL A 405 -6.69 -0.85 -4.15
C VAL A 405 -6.01 -0.30 -2.90
N ALA A 406 -5.34 -1.17 -2.14
CA ALA A 406 -4.58 -0.76 -0.96
C ALA A 406 -3.24 -0.10 -1.30
N ARG A 407 -2.53 -0.63 -2.31
CA ARG A 407 -1.21 -0.14 -2.72
C ARG A 407 -1.27 0.38 -4.15
N PHE A 408 -1.15 1.69 -4.30
CA PHE A 408 -1.08 2.34 -5.58
C PHE A 408 0.01 3.41 -5.56
N ASN A 409 0.87 3.41 -6.57
CA ASN A 409 1.94 4.39 -6.71
C ASN A 409 2.27 4.59 -8.19
N MET A 410 1.80 5.70 -8.76
CA MET A 410 2.09 6.06 -10.15
C MET A 410 3.54 6.46 -10.36
N ASP A 411 4.12 7.28 -9.46
CA ASP A 411 5.52 7.71 -9.55
C ASP A 411 6.50 6.54 -9.58
N GLY A 412 6.27 5.55 -8.71
CA GLY A 412 7.05 4.31 -8.68
C GLY A 412 6.93 3.55 -10.00
N THR A 413 5.71 3.43 -10.53
CA THR A 413 5.44 2.77 -11.81
C THR A 413 6.19 3.46 -12.96
N TYR A 414 6.20 4.79 -13.01
CA TYR A 414 6.95 5.55 -14.02
C TYR A 414 8.47 5.33 -13.90
N ARG A 415 9.01 5.37 -12.67
CA ARG A 415 10.44 5.19 -12.42
C ARG A 415 10.96 3.81 -12.79
N GLU A 416 10.12 2.77 -12.71
CA GLU A 416 10.46 1.41 -13.12
C GLU A 416 10.24 1.20 -14.63
N PHE A 417 9.14 1.71 -15.18
CA PHE A 417 8.76 1.56 -16.58
C PHE A 417 9.74 2.24 -17.55
N LEU A 418 10.14 3.48 -17.24
CA LEU A 418 10.95 4.30 -18.14
C LEU A 418 12.33 3.67 -18.46
N PRO A 419 13.17 3.30 -17.48
CA PRO A 419 14.46 2.67 -17.77
C PRO A 419 14.29 1.27 -18.38
N ALA A 420 13.27 0.51 -17.98
CA ALA A 420 13.02 -0.84 -18.48
C ALA A 420 12.78 -0.89 -20.00
N ILE A 421 12.22 0.17 -20.58
CA ILE A 421 11.98 0.25 -22.03
C ILE A 421 13.10 1.00 -22.75
N ILE A 422 13.54 2.15 -22.21
CA ILE A 422 14.54 2.99 -22.87
C ILE A 422 15.89 2.30 -23.00
N VAL A 423 16.36 1.60 -21.95
CA VAL A 423 17.70 1.00 -21.96
C VAL A 423 17.81 -0.13 -23.00
N PRO A 424 16.92 -1.15 -23.02
CA PRO A 424 17.02 -2.20 -24.04
C PRO A 424 16.71 -1.69 -25.44
N ALA A 425 15.76 -0.75 -25.59
CA ALA A 425 15.43 -0.18 -26.91
C ALA A 425 16.60 0.61 -27.50
N SER A 426 17.25 1.47 -26.71
CA SER A 426 18.42 2.24 -27.16
C SER A 426 19.60 1.33 -27.51
N LEU A 427 19.91 0.32 -26.69
CA LEU A 427 20.95 -0.66 -26.99
C LEU A 427 20.65 -1.45 -28.26
N LEU A 428 19.40 -1.82 -28.50
CA LEU A 428 18.97 -2.49 -29.72
C LEU A 428 19.16 -1.59 -30.95
N VAL A 429 18.68 -0.35 -30.90
CA VAL A 429 18.80 0.61 -32.02
C VAL A 429 20.26 0.88 -32.35
N VAL A 430 21.09 1.16 -31.34
CA VAL A 430 22.53 1.40 -31.54
C VAL A 430 23.21 0.17 -32.13
N SER A 431 22.94 -1.02 -31.61
CA SER A 431 23.54 -2.27 -32.10
C SER A 431 23.09 -2.60 -33.53
N CYS A 432 21.82 -2.41 -33.86
CA CYS A 432 21.33 -2.61 -35.23
C CYS A 432 21.94 -1.59 -36.19
N PHE A 433 22.06 -0.33 -35.79
CA PHE A 433 22.68 0.72 -36.59
C PHE A 433 24.15 0.42 -36.87
N THR A 434 24.93 0.02 -35.86
CA THR A 434 26.34 -0.36 -36.05
C THR A 434 26.49 -1.57 -36.97
N LEU A 435 25.61 -2.59 -36.85
CA LEU A 435 25.63 -3.74 -37.75
C LEU A 435 25.31 -3.37 -39.20
N ILE A 436 24.33 -2.48 -39.43
CA ILE A 436 24.01 -1.97 -40.77
C ILE A 436 25.21 -1.20 -41.35
N LEU A 437 25.88 -0.37 -40.55
CA LEU A 437 27.10 0.31 -40.96
C LEU A 437 28.19 -0.69 -41.31
N CYS A 438 28.45 -1.69 -40.45
CA CYS A 438 29.44 -2.74 -40.72
C CYS A 438 29.13 -3.48 -42.03
N GLN A 439 27.88 -3.84 -42.30
CA GLN A 439 27.48 -4.47 -43.56
C GLN A 439 27.73 -3.58 -44.78
N ARG A 440 27.57 -2.26 -44.65
CA ARG A 440 27.81 -1.31 -45.74
C ARG A 440 29.28 -0.95 -45.92
N THR A 441 30.08 -1.02 -44.85
CA THR A 441 31.49 -0.57 -44.86
C THR A 441 32.50 -1.70 -44.96
N VAL A 442 32.16 -2.94 -44.60
CA VAL A 442 33.09 -4.09 -44.62
C VAL A 442 32.86 -4.92 -45.86
N GLU A 443 33.92 -5.14 -46.63
CA GLU A 443 33.94 -6.10 -47.75
C GLU A 443 34.86 -7.27 -47.41
N VAL A 444 34.50 -8.45 -47.89
CA VAL A 444 35.36 -9.63 -47.88
C VAL A 444 36.10 -9.63 -49.22
N GLY A 445 37.41 -9.35 -49.19
CA GLY A 445 38.24 -9.46 -50.38
C GLY A 445 38.48 -10.91 -50.76
N ASP A 446 38.98 -11.16 -51.97
CA ASP A 446 39.25 -12.50 -52.50
C ASP A 446 40.22 -13.33 -51.62
N ASP A 447 40.99 -12.67 -50.74
CA ASP A 447 41.86 -13.28 -49.71
C ASP A 447 41.08 -13.81 -48.47
N ALA A 448 39.74 -13.83 -48.50
CA ALA A 448 38.85 -14.11 -47.35
C ALA A 448 39.08 -13.21 -46.11
N LYS A 449 39.75 -12.06 -46.26
CA LYS A 449 40.03 -11.09 -45.19
C LYS A 449 39.01 -9.94 -45.22
N MET A 450 38.45 -9.61 -44.05
CA MET A 450 37.58 -8.45 -43.87
C MET A 450 38.37 -7.14 -43.93
N ARG A 451 37.98 -6.22 -44.82
CA ARG A 451 38.57 -4.88 -44.96
C ARG A 451 37.48 -3.82 -45.04
N PHE A 452 37.78 -2.60 -44.58
CA PHE A 452 36.89 -1.46 -44.82
C PHE A 452 36.96 -1.02 -46.28
N LYS A 453 35.81 -0.75 -46.91
CA LYS A 453 35.71 -0.11 -48.22
C LYS A 453 36.52 1.19 -48.19
N ARG A 454 37.66 1.24 -48.86
CA ARG A 454 38.32 2.52 -49.13
C ARG A 454 37.40 3.31 -50.05
N ARG A 455 36.81 4.40 -49.56
CA ARG A 455 36.33 5.47 -50.45
C ARG A 455 37.56 5.91 -51.25
N SER A 456 37.57 5.62 -52.55
CA SER A 456 38.58 6.14 -53.47
C SER A 456 38.45 7.67 -53.51
N ARG A 457 39.13 8.38 -52.61
CA ARG A 457 39.45 9.79 -52.84
C ARG A 457 40.48 9.77 -53.96
N ARG A 458 40.05 10.17 -55.17
CA ARG A 458 40.95 10.57 -56.26
C ARG A 458 41.95 11.57 -55.68
N ALA A 459 43.18 11.14 -55.50
CA ALA A 459 44.28 12.01 -55.15
C ALA A 459 44.57 12.92 -56.35
N THR A 460 44.53 14.23 -56.13
CA THR A 460 45.15 15.21 -57.00
C THR A 460 45.95 16.15 -56.11
N VAL A 461 47.16 16.50 -56.58
CA VAL A 461 48.12 17.47 -56.03
C VAL A 461 49.04 16.86 -54.95
N ALA A 462 50.25 16.40 -55.27
CA ALA A 462 51.47 17.12 -55.70
C ALA A 462 52.08 18.01 -54.59
N GLN A 463 53.19 17.50 -54.03
CA GLN A 463 54.34 18.18 -53.41
C GLN A 463 54.18 19.62 -52.88
N ALA A 464 54.31 19.77 -51.56
CA ALA A 464 55.21 20.74 -50.94
C ALA A 464 55.59 20.23 -49.55
N GLY A 465 56.89 20.13 -49.28
CA GLY A 465 57.43 19.61 -48.03
C GLY A 465 57.53 20.66 -46.92
N GLY A 466 57.55 20.15 -45.69
CA GLY A 466 58.31 20.68 -44.56
C GLY A 466 57.66 21.79 -43.73
N ALA A 467 57.03 21.41 -42.60
CA ALA A 467 57.37 21.87 -41.25
C ALA A 467 56.34 21.38 -40.21
N ALA A 468 56.87 20.83 -39.11
CA ALA A 468 56.34 20.82 -37.74
C ALA A 468 54.85 20.54 -37.48
N ALA A 469 54.57 19.47 -36.72
CA ALA A 469 54.13 19.59 -35.32
C ALA A 469 53.74 18.21 -34.77
N ASP A 470 54.48 17.77 -33.74
CA ASP A 470 53.89 17.08 -32.60
C ASP A 470 52.66 17.87 -32.14
N ASP A 471 51.50 17.23 -32.03
CA ASP A 471 50.52 17.36 -30.94
C ASP A 471 49.15 16.86 -31.41
N GLN A 472 48.82 15.62 -31.07
CA GLN A 472 47.42 15.17 -31.05
C GLN A 472 47.23 14.15 -29.93
N LEU A 473 47.55 14.62 -28.72
CA LEU A 473 47.12 14.03 -27.45
C LEU A 473 46.26 15.05 -26.69
N ARG A 474 45.23 15.63 -27.32
CA ARG A 474 44.24 16.46 -26.60
C ARG A 474 42.97 16.77 -27.38
N GLU A 475 42.12 15.77 -27.63
CA GLU A 475 40.74 16.02 -28.04
C GLU A 475 39.76 14.91 -27.58
N THR A 476 40.01 14.36 -26.38
CA THR A 476 39.08 13.50 -25.63
C THR A 476 38.40 14.23 -24.46
N HIS A 477 38.46 15.56 -24.42
CA HIS A 477 37.79 16.38 -23.40
C HIS A 477 37.04 17.56 -24.03
N ALA A 478 36.03 17.30 -24.86
CA ALA A 478 35.02 18.31 -25.23
C ALA A 478 33.79 17.70 -25.94
N PHE A 479 33.17 16.63 -25.41
CA PHE A 479 31.79 16.26 -25.82
C PHE A 479 30.97 15.60 -24.69
N ILE A 480 31.45 15.67 -23.44
CA ILE A 480 30.69 15.31 -22.23
C ILE A 480 30.66 16.57 -21.34
N SER A 481 29.90 17.58 -21.79
CA SER A 481 29.58 18.80 -21.03
C SER A 481 28.47 19.59 -21.74
N ALA A 482 27.44 18.91 -22.26
CA ALA A 482 26.24 19.55 -22.81
C ALA A 482 25.07 18.55 -22.86
N ALA A 483 24.65 18.06 -21.69
CA ALA A 483 23.34 17.42 -21.49
C ALA A 483 22.99 17.33 -19.99
N ALA A 484 23.34 18.36 -19.23
CA ALA A 484 22.82 18.64 -17.90
C ALA A 484 22.88 20.16 -17.74
N ASP A 485 21.76 20.80 -18.07
CA ASP A 485 21.24 22.07 -17.53
C ASP A 485 20.26 22.64 -18.56
N ASP A 486 18.96 22.38 -18.34
CA ASP A 486 17.86 23.33 -18.52
C ASP A 486 16.50 22.59 -18.43
N VAL A 487 15.94 22.48 -17.22
CA VAL A 487 14.52 22.79 -16.92
C VAL A 487 14.41 23.19 -15.43
N ASP A 488 14.40 24.49 -15.17
CA ASP A 488 13.52 25.22 -14.23
C ASP A 488 13.93 26.70 -14.35
N ASP A 489 13.09 27.73 -14.44
CA ASP A 489 11.66 27.93 -14.27
C ASP A 489 11.38 29.37 -14.79
N SER A 490 10.11 29.68 -15.04
CA SER A 490 9.47 31.00 -14.83
C SER A 490 9.42 32.02 -15.97
N ALA A 491 8.18 32.16 -16.49
CA ALA A 491 7.38 33.38 -16.62
C ALA A 491 8.12 34.73 -16.81
N ASP A 492 7.83 35.49 -17.87
CA ASP A 492 6.64 36.35 -17.99
C ASP A 492 6.66 37.22 -19.27
N HIS A 493 5.45 37.58 -19.73
CA HIS A 493 5.06 38.78 -20.52
C HIS A 493 5.76 39.16 -21.85
N HIS A 494 5.03 39.04 -22.98
CA HIS A 494 4.21 40.13 -23.59
C HIS A 494 3.95 39.89 -25.10
N SER A 495 2.66 39.85 -25.45
CA SER A 495 2.01 40.54 -26.59
C SER A 495 2.45 40.32 -28.05
N VAL A 496 1.44 40.08 -28.91
CA VAL A 496 1.09 40.82 -30.15
C VAL A 496 0.75 39.90 -31.35
N ASN A 497 -0.53 39.99 -31.76
CA ASN A 497 -1.16 39.85 -33.10
C ASN A 497 -0.68 38.70 -34.03
N LEU A 498 -1.55 37.82 -34.53
CA LEU A 498 -2.78 38.06 -35.30
C LEU A 498 -3.63 36.79 -35.35
#